data_AF-A0A454VZ82-F1
#
_entry.id   AF-A0A454VZ82-F1
#
_cell.length_a   1.000
_cell.length_b   1.000
_cell.length_c   1.000
_cell.angle_alpha   90.00
_cell.angle_beta   90.00
_cell.angle_gamma   90.00
#
_symmetry.space_group_name_H-M   'P 1'
#
loop_
_entity.id
_entity.type
_entity.pdbx_description
1 polymer ?
#
loop_
_entity_poly.entity_id
_entity_poly.type
_entity_poly.pdbx_seq_one_letter_code
_entity_poly.pdbx_strand_id
1 'polypeptide(L)' 'MPADLAVIGLGHHGLPLAQAATAAGIGTVGYDTDPLPAAELAAGRSPADGPLTVPEVRRMLAGGFRPT' A
#
# COMPACT_ATOMS: atom_id res chain seq x y z
N MET A 1 7.41 -8.52 12.70
CA MET A 1 6.28 -7.79 13.32
C MET A 1 5.04 -8.25 12.61
N PRO A 2 4.04 -8.84 13.30
CA PRO A 2 2.81 -9.27 12.64
C PRO A 2 2.08 -8.04 12.11
N ALA A 3 1.50 -8.18 10.91
CA ALA A 3 0.51 -7.23 10.41
C ALA A 3 -0.87 -7.69 10.88
N ASP A 4 -1.78 -6.74 11.11
CA ASP A 4 -3.17 -7.03 11.46
C ASP A 4 -3.98 -7.41 10.20
N LEU A 5 -3.54 -6.95 9.02
CA LEU A 5 -4.15 -7.24 7.73
C LEU A 5 -3.07 -7.50 6.66
N ALA A 6 -3.31 -8.53 5.83
CA ALA A 6 -2.61 -8.74 4.58
C ALA A 6 -3.58 -8.50 3.40
N VAL A 7 -3.18 -7.64 2.46
CA VAL A 7 -3.92 -7.39 1.21
C VAL A 7 -3.14 -8.05 0.06
N ILE A 8 -3.78 -9.00 -0.61
CA ILE A 8 -3.19 -9.74 -1.74
C ILE A 8 -3.71 -9.15 -3.06
N GLY A 9 -2.79 -8.64 -3.87
CA GLY A 9 -3.05 -7.87 -5.08
C GLY A 9 -3.21 -6.38 -4.78
N LEU A 10 -2.28 -5.55 -5.26
CA LEU A 10 -2.24 -4.09 -5.08
C LEU A 10 -2.73 -3.32 -6.33
N GLY A 11 -3.60 -3.96 -7.11
CA GLY A 11 -4.31 -3.31 -8.20
C GLY A 11 -5.48 -2.44 -7.73
N HIS A 12 -6.43 -2.23 -8.64
CA HIS A 12 -7.58 -1.33 -8.49
C HIS A 12 -8.36 -1.48 -7.18
N HIS A 13 -8.54 -2.70 -6.67
CA HIS A 13 -9.33 -2.94 -5.46
C HIS A 13 -8.48 -2.98 -4.19
N GLY A 14 -7.32 -3.64 -4.26
CA GLY A 14 -6.51 -3.87 -3.07
C GLY A 14 -5.81 -2.62 -2.58
N LEU A 15 -5.38 -1.73 -3.49
CA LEU A 15 -4.70 -0.51 -3.07
C LEU A 15 -5.64 0.46 -2.31
N PRO A 16 -6.89 0.72 -2.74
CA PRO A 16 -7.86 1.45 -1.93
C PRO A 16 -8.21 0.76 -0.59
N LEU A 17 -8.29 -0.58 -0.57
CA LEU A 17 -8.50 -1.32 0.68
C LEU A 17 -7.34 -1.10 1.66
N ALA A 18 -6.10 -1.22 1.19
CA ALA A 18 -4.91 -1.00 2.00
C ALA A 18 -4.83 0.45 2.51
N GLN A 19 -5.21 1.44 1.67
CA GLN A 19 -5.31 2.84 2.07
C GLN A 19 -6.32 3.02 3.21
N ALA A 20 -7.52 2.46 3.07
CA ALA A 20 -8.58 2.57 4.08
C ALA A 20 -8.18 1.91 5.41
N ALA A 21 -7.60 0.71 5.37
CA ALA A 21 -7.12 0.01 6.56
C ALA A 21 -6.01 0.81 7.28
N THR A 22 -5.05 1.32 6.52
CA THR A 22 -3.96 2.14 7.07
C THR A 22 -4.48 3.44 7.68
N ALA A 23 -5.47 4.09 7.03
CA ALA A 23 -6.12 5.29 7.56
C ALA A 23 -6.90 5.01 8.86
N ALA A 24 -7.38 3.78 9.04
CA ALA A 24 -8.00 3.30 10.28
C ALA A 24 -6.99 2.88 11.36
N GLY A 25 -5.68 2.97 11.10
CA GLY A 25 -4.62 2.59 12.03
C GLY A 25 -4.35 1.08 12.10
N ILE A 26 -4.83 0.31 11.13
CA ILE A 26 -4.62 -1.14 11.04
C ILE A 26 -3.26 -1.40 10.38
N GLY A 27 -2.37 -2.11 11.06
CA GLY A 27 -1.06 -2.48 10.50
C GLY A 27 -1.25 -3.36 9.26
N THR A 28 -0.92 -2.83 8.08
CA THR A 28 -1.27 -3.46 6.81
C THR A 28 -0.03 -3.83 6.00
N VAL A 29 0.06 -5.09 5.58
CA VAL A 29 1.01 -5.56 4.56
C VAL A 29 0.28 -5.70 3.23
N GLY A 30 0.86 -5.15 2.17
CA GLY A 30 0.38 -5.31 0.81
C GLY A 30 1.31 -6.21 0.04
N TYR A 31 0.81 -7.25 -0.62
CA TYR A 31 1.60 -8.14 -1.46
C TYR A 31 1.05 -8.17 -2.88
N ASP A 32 1.94 -8.09 -3.87
CA ASP A 32 1.59 -8.31 -5.27
C ASP A 32 2.56 -9.29 -5.93
N THR A 33 2.09 -10.01 -6.95
CA THR A 33 2.94 -10.90 -7.76
C THR A 33 3.84 -10.11 -8.70
N ASP A 34 3.43 -8.92 -9.11
CA ASP A 34 4.29 -7.98 -9.81
C ASP A 34 5.10 -7.18 -8.78
N PRO A 35 6.45 -7.29 -8.76
CA PRO A 35 7.27 -6.56 -7.79
C PRO A 35 7.34 -5.06 -8.07
N LEU A 36 6.98 -4.60 -9.29
CA LEU A 36 7.16 -3.21 -9.68
C LEU A 36 6.25 -2.25 -8.89
N PRO A 37 4.92 -2.43 -8.80
CA PRO A 37 4.05 -1.58 -7.98
C PRO A 37 4.48 -1.54 -6.51
N ALA A 38 4.85 -2.69 -5.95
CA ALA A 38 5.29 -2.79 -4.56
C ALA A 38 6.58 -1.97 -4.32
N ALA A 39 7.56 -2.05 -5.23
CA ALA A 39 8.80 -1.29 -5.14
C ALA A 39 8.58 0.23 -5.31
N GLU A 40 7.67 0.64 -6.19
CA GLU A 40 7.31 2.06 -6.35
C GLU A 40 6.63 2.62 -5.10
N LEU A 41 5.66 1.88 -4.56
CA LEU A 41 4.99 2.23 -3.31
C LEU A 41 5.97 2.27 -2.14
N ALA A 42 6.87 1.28 -2.03
CA ALA A 42 7.90 1.24 -0.98
C ALA A 42 8.84 2.45 -1.04
N ALA A 43 9.13 2.94 -2.25
CA ALA A 43 9.92 4.14 -2.47
C ALA A 43 9.12 5.46 -2.28
N GLY A 44 7.85 5.38 -1.87
CA GLY A 44 6.98 6.53 -1.71
C GLY A 44 6.60 7.22 -3.02
N ARG A 45 6.63 6.48 -4.13
CA ARG A 45 6.13 6.93 -5.44
C ARG A 45 4.73 6.38 -5.66
N SER A 46 3.96 7.06 -6.52
CA SER A 46 2.70 6.50 -7.00
C SER A 46 2.97 5.62 -8.22
N PRO A 47 2.37 4.41 -8.30
CA PRO A 47 2.34 3.64 -9.53
C PRO A 47 1.72 4.49 -10.65
N ALA A 48 2.32 4.49 -11.83
CA ALA A 48 2.00 5.44 -12.91
C ALA A 48 0.50 5.54 -13.27
N ASP A 49 -0.22 4.42 -13.15
CA ASP A 49 -1.66 4.32 -13.47
C ASP A 49 -2.55 4.16 -12.21
N GLY A 50 -1.98 4.38 -11.02
CA GLY A 50 -2.61 4.14 -9.74
C GLY A 50 -3.52 5.29 -9.28
N PRO A 51 -4.59 5.00 -8.51
CA PRO A 51 -5.51 6.02 -8.00
C PRO A 51 -4.92 6.91 -6.89
N LEU A 52 -3.72 6.59 -6.39
CA LEU A 52 -3.09 7.30 -5.28
C LEU A 52 -2.14 8.39 -5.75
N THR A 53 -2.07 9.48 -5.02
CA THR A 53 -1.06 10.53 -5.17
C THR A 53 0.18 10.21 -4.32
N VAL A 54 1.33 10.78 -4.67
CA VAL A 54 2.58 10.63 -3.88
C VAL A 54 2.41 10.98 -2.39
N PRO A 55 1.72 12.08 -2.01
CA PRO A 55 1.45 12.39 -0.61
C PRO A 55 0.62 11.31 0.12
N GLU A 56 -0.37 10.71 -0.57
CA GLU A 56 -1.19 9.64 0.01
C GLU A 56 -0.37 8.38 0.26
N VAL A 57 0.48 7.98 -0.68
CA VAL A 57 1.40 6.85 -0.49
C VAL A 57 2.32 7.09 0.71
N ARG A 58 2.92 8.29 0.82
CA ARG A 58 3.79 8.64 1.96
C ARG A 58 3.03 8.59 3.29
N ARG A 59 1.77 9.03 3.31
CA ARG A 59 0.91 8.95 4.48
C ARG A 59 0.62 7.50 4.86
N MET A 60 0.37 6.63 3.89
CA MET A 60 0.20 5.20 4.14
C MET A 60 1.46 4.58 4.74
N LEU A 61 2.63 4.82 4.16
CA LEU A 61 3.90 4.31 4.69
C LEU A 61 4.16 4.78 6.14
N ALA A 62 3.90 6.05 6.42
CA ALA A 62 4.01 6.59 7.77
C ALA A 62 2.96 6.00 8.75
N GLY A 63 1.81 5.59 8.23
CA GLY A 63 0.73 4.92 8.97
C GLY A 63 0.94 3.42 9.19
N GLY A 64 2.06 2.86 8.75
CA GLY A 64 2.39 1.44 8.95
C GLY A 64 2.07 0.52 7.79
N PHE A 65 1.71 1.06 6.62
CA PHE A 65 1.60 0.27 5.38
C PHE A 65 2.97 -0.25 4.94
N ARG A 66 3.02 -1.53 4.56
CA ARG A 66 4.23 -2.20 4.09
C ARG A 66 3.96 -2.95 2.79
N PRO A 67 4.28 -2.37 1.62
CA PRO A 67 4.25 -3.08 0.35
C PRO A 67 5.44 -4.06 0.27
N THR A 68 5.18 -5.29 -0.19
CA THR A 68 6.14 -6.40 -0.28
C THR A 68 6.02 -7.12 -1.61
#